data_AF-A0A6M0BRA2-F1
#
_entry.id   AF-A0A6M0BRA2-F1
#
_cell.length_a   1.000
_cell.length_b   1.000
_cell.length_c   1.000
_cell.angle_alpha   90.00
_cell.angle_beta   90.00
_cell.angle_gamma   90.00
#
_symmetry.space_group_name_H-M   'P 1'
#
loop_
_entity.id
_entity.type
_entity.pdbx_description
1 polymer ?
#
loop_
_entity_poly.entity_id
_entity_poly.type
_entity_poly.pdbx_seq_one_letter_code
_entity_poly.pdbx_strand_id
1 'polypeptide(L)'
;MEKFADIKSLLKEYYDLEFPVSIFQLADFLQNYPEEGMWDLSTIRVRPSGILSLILNPKLLTENFKESALLHYRYYRDLPEFFTCLHGDCDGLHWGLLLDNPSVGFRGAASYYNNDGDEITVYSSIFSALIDRCEKSLNIVMNVLQIFQRMRMKIIM
;
A
#
# COMPACT_ATOMS: atom_id res chain seq x y z
N MET A 1 -7.92 -10.90 16.52
CA MET A 1 -8.11 -9.43 16.55
C MET A 1 -7.43 -8.76 17.75
N GLU A 2 -7.27 -9.45 18.89
CA GLU A 2 -6.54 -8.92 20.05
C GLU A 2 -5.09 -8.50 19.76
N LYS A 3 -4.42 -9.19 18.81
CA LYS A 3 -3.02 -8.94 18.40
C LYS A 3 -2.68 -7.45 18.14
N PHE A 4 -3.64 -6.67 17.64
CA PHE A 4 -3.44 -5.26 17.30
C PHE A 4 -4.22 -4.28 18.19
N ALA A 5 -4.68 -4.71 19.38
CA ALA A 5 -5.49 -3.86 20.26
C ALA A 5 -4.75 -2.56 20.64
N ASP A 6 -3.49 -2.67 21.07
CA ASP A 6 -2.70 -1.52 21.51
C ASP A 6 -2.47 -0.51 20.37
N ILE A 7 -2.06 -1.00 19.20
CA ILE A 7 -1.81 -0.12 18.05
C ILE A 7 -3.10 0.47 17.48
N LYS A 8 -4.25 -0.19 17.59
CA LYS A 8 -5.55 0.40 17.26
C LYS A 8 -5.86 1.60 18.15
N SER A 9 -5.64 1.45 19.46
CA SER A 9 -5.83 2.55 20.42
C SER A 9 -4.90 3.71 20.13
N LEU A 10 -3.61 3.45 19.86
CA LEU A 10 -2.65 4.49 19.49
C LEU A 10 -3.06 5.19 18.18
N LEU A 11 -3.42 4.45 17.12
CA LEU A 11 -3.86 5.07 15.88
C LEU A 11 -5.11 5.94 16.09
N LYS A 12 -6.06 5.50 16.92
CA LYS A 12 -7.23 6.31 17.26
C LYS A 12 -6.85 7.57 18.04
N GLU A 13 -5.89 7.50 18.96
CA GLU A 13 -5.41 8.66 19.71
C GLU A 13 -4.72 9.69 18.79
N TYR A 14 -3.82 9.26 17.91
CA TYR A 14 -3.01 10.15 17.07
C TYR A 14 -3.75 10.72 15.85
N TYR A 15 -4.71 9.97 15.30
CA TYR A 15 -5.43 10.35 14.08
C TYR A 15 -6.88 10.75 14.33
N ASP A 16 -7.42 10.52 15.53
CA ASP A 16 -8.84 10.62 15.86
C ASP A 16 -9.75 9.79 14.92
N LEU A 17 -9.24 8.67 14.39
CA LEU A 17 -9.93 7.82 13.42
C LEU A 17 -9.83 6.34 13.75
N GLU A 18 -10.89 5.59 13.43
CA GLU A 18 -10.85 4.13 13.45
C GLU A 18 -10.50 3.60 12.07
N PHE A 19 -9.32 3.00 11.95
CA PHE A 19 -8.86 2.40 10.70
C PHE A 19 -9.60 1.10 10.37
N PRO A 20 -9.82 0.80 9.07
CA PRO A 20 -10.61 -0.34 8.66
C PRO A 20 -9.91 -1.65 8.98
N VAL A 21 -10.65 -2.69 9.39
CA VAL A 21 -10.10 -4.01 9.75
C VAL A 21 -9.18 -4.59 8.68
N SER A 22 -9.42 -4.28 7.40
CA SER A 22 -8.63 -4.75 6.27
C SER A 22 -7.14 -4.38 6.36
N ILE A 23 -6.77 -3.21 6.92
CA ILE A 23 -5.35 -2.84 7.03
C ILE A 23 -4.63 -3.69 8.08
N PHE A 24 -5.33 -4.07 9.14
CA PHE A 24 -4.81 -4.96 10.18
C PHE A 24 -4.75 -6.41 9.70
N GLN A 25 -5.69 -6.84 8.87
CA GLN A 25 -5.62 -8.14 8.20
C GLN A 25 -4.41 -8.21 7.26
N LEU A 26 -4.14 -7.13 6.52
CA LEU A 26 -2.94 -7.06 5.68
C LEU A 26 -1.67 -7.10 6.52
N ALA A 27 -1.62 -6.37 7.64
CA ALA A 27 -0.47 -6.42 8.55
C ALA A 27 -0.26 -7.81 9.15
N ASP A 28 -1.34 -8.48 9.57
CA ASP A 28 -1.28 -9.85 10.09
C ASP A 28 -0.74 -10.81 9.03
N PHE A 29 -1.25 -10.69 7.81
CA PHE A 29 -0.77 -11.45 6.68
C PHE A 29 0.76 -11.26 6.54
N LEU A 30 1.23 -10.02 6.44
CA LEU A 30 2.64 -9.73 6.18
C LEU A 30 3.57 -10.19 7.31
N GLN A 31 3.10 -10.21 8.55
CA GLN A 31 3.89 -10.67 9.71
C GLN A 31 3.97 -12.20 9.82
N ASN A 32 2.90 -12.91 9.46
CA ASN A 32 2.81 -14.36 9.64
C ASN A 32 3.28 -15.15 8.42
N TYR A 33 3.57 -14.49 7.29
CA TYR A 33 3.96 -15.16 6.04
C TYR A 33 5.42 -14.98 5.60
N PRO A 34 6.43 -15.40 6.39
CA PRO A 34 7.78 -15.61 5.86
C PRO A 34 8.12 -17.12 5.89
N GLU A 35 7.56 -17.92 4.98
CA GLU A 35 8.26 -19.14 4.56
C GLU A 35 9.14 -18.77 3.36
N GLU A 36 10.41 -19.22 3.43
CA GLU A 36 11.45 -18.93 2.45
C GLU A 36 10.92 -18.98 1.00
N GLY A 37 10.88 -17.82 0.35
CA GLY A 37 10.88 -17.71 -1.11
C GLY A 37 9.56 -17.48 -1.84
N MET A 38 8.40 -17.27 -1.20
CA MET A 38 7.13 -17.18 -1.97
C MET A 38 6.37 -15.85 -1.97
N TRP A 39 6.46 -14.98 -0.96
CA TRP A 39 5.75 -13.70 -1.04
C TRP A 39 6.42 -12.58 -0.24
N ASP A 40 7.10 -11.69 -0.95
CA ASP A 40 7.48 -10.36 -0.47
C ASP A 40 6.85 -9.35 -1.42
N LEU A 41 6.30 -8.25 -0.88
CA LEU A 41 5.78 -7.15 -1.68
C LEU A 41 6.86 -6.57 -2.62
N SER A 42 8.14 -6.76 -2.32
CA SER A 42 9.25 -6.41 -3.23
C SER A 42 9.16 -7.09 -4.60
N THR A 43 8.56 -8.29 -4.69
CA THR A 43 8.35 -9.01 -5.97
C THR A 43 7.42 -8.26 -6.92
N ILE A 44 6.49 -7.48 -6.39
CA ILE A 44 5.61 -6.57 -7.13
C ILE A 44 6.05 -5.10 -7.01
N ARG A 45 7.26 -4.88 -6.47
CA ARG A 45 7.89 -3.57 -6.24
C ARG A 45 7.05 -2.64 -5.37
N VAL A 46 6.46 -3.20 -4.33
CA VAL A 46 5.68 -2.47 -3.32
C VAL A 46 6.36 -2.64 -1.97
N ARG A 47 6.27 -1.62 -1.12
CA ARG A 47 6.71 -1.71 0.29
C ARG A 47 5.65 -1.12 1.22
N PRO A 48 5.54 -1.63 2.47
CA PRO A 48 4.75 -0.98 3.50
C PRO A 48 5.20 0.46 3.75
N SER A 49 4.26 1.37 3.92
CA SER A 49 4.52 2.80 4.17
C SER A 49 3.35 3.39 4.96
N GLY A 50 3.50 4.62 5.47
CA GLY A 50 2.43 5.31 6.20
C GLY A 50 1.79 4.44 7.29
N ILE A 51 0.46 4.32 7.29
CA ILE A 51 -0.30 3.59 8.33
C ILE A 51 0.15 2.14 8.48
N LEU A 52 0.38 1.42 7.37
CA LEU A 52 0.81 0.03 7.45
C LEU A 52 2.19 -0.10 8.09
N SER A 53 3.10 0.83 7.83
CA SER A 53 4.43 0.83 8.49
C SER A 53 4.33 1.06 9.99
N LEU A 54 3.38 1.87 10.46
CA LEU A 54 3.12 2.09 11.89
C LEU A 54 2.51 0.85 12.55
N ILE A 55 1.66 0.11 11.85
CA ILE A 55 1.11 -1.16 12.36
C ILE A 55 2.20 -2.24 12.46
N LEU A 56 3.06 -2.34 11.44
CA LEU A 56 4.14 -3.31 11.40
C LEU A 56 5.27 -2.98 12.38
N ASN A 57 5.50 -1.69 12.67
CA ASN A 57 6.49 -1.22 13.63
C ASN A 57 5.92 -0.08 14.51
N PRO A 58 5.16 -0.41 15.57
CA PRO A 58 4.53 0.58 16.45
C PRO A 58 5.48 1.57 17.11
N LYS A 59 6.76 1.22 17.28
CA LYS A 59 7.77 2.12 17.88
C LYS A 59 7.95 3.41 17.08
N LEU A 60 7.63 3.39 15.79
CA LEU A 60 7.67 4.58 14.94
C LEU A 60 6.71 5.68 15.43
N LEU A 61 5.59 5.33 16.08
CA LEU A 61 4.66 6.28 16.68
C LEU A 61 5.20 6.94 17.95
N THR A 62 5.97 6.22 18.75
CA THR A 62 6.38 6.67 20.08
C THR A 62 7.76 7.32 20.10
N GLU A 63 8.66 6.93 19.20
CA GLU A 63 10.08 7.33 19.25
C GLU A 63 10.45 8.41 18.22
N ASN A 64 9.66 8.59 17.15
CA ASN A 64 10.14 9.28 15.93
C ASN A 64 9.31 10.47 15.43
N PHE A 65 8.18 10.81 16.07
CA PHE A 65 7.41 11.97 15.63
C PHE A 65 7.99 13.28 16.18
N LYS A 66 9.03 13.80 15.50
CA LYS A 66 9.41 15.22 15.61
C LYS A 66 8.36 16.14 14.99
N GLU A 67 7.55 15.60 14.08
CA GLU A 67 6.43 16.26 13.38
C GLU A 67 5.11 15.50 13.68
N SER A 68 3.96 16.07 13.31
CA SER A 68 2.66 15.43 13.52
C SER A 68 2.55 14.06 12.84
N ALA A 69 1.95 13.08 13.53
CA ALA A 69 1.64 11.76 12.96
C ALA A 69 0.82 11.86 11.66
N LEU A 70 0.01 12.91 11.51
CA LEU A 70 -0.79 13.18 10.32
C LEU A 70 0.06 13.39 9.05
N LEU A 71 1.33 13.76 9.19
CA LEU A 71 2.25 13.99 8.07
C LEU A 71 3.09 12.75 7.71
N HIS A 72 2.96 11.65 8.46
CA HIS A 72 3.72 10.43 8.21
C HIS A 72 3.43 9.87 6.82
N TYR A 73 4.42 9.91 5.92
CA TYR A 73 4.27 9.51 4.51
C TYR A 73 3.13 10.23 3.76
N ARG A 74 2.80 11.47 4.15
CA ARG A 74 2.02 12.34 3.26
C ARG A 74 2.91 12.88 2.15
N TYR A 75 2.52 12.63 0.91
CA TYR A 75 3.11 13.26 -0.25
C TYR A 75 2.49 14.64 -0.51
N TYR A 76 3.16 15.43 -1.35
CA TYR A 76 2.80 16.82 -1.60
C TYR A 76 1.36 16.99 -2.12
N ARG A 77 0.88 16.03 -2.92
CA ARG A 77 -0.48 16.05 -3.50
C ARG A 77 -1.50 15.23 -2.71
N ASP A 78 -1.15 14.73 -1.53
CA ASP A 78 -2.06 13.90 -0.77
C ASP A 78 -3.20 14.72 -0.19
N LEU A 79 -4.41 14.37 -0.61
CA LEU A 79 -5.63 14.94 -0.08
C LEU A 79 -5.73 14.66 1.43
N PRO A 80 -6.38 15.54 2.22
CA PRO A 80 -6.68 15.29 3.63
C PRO A 80 -7.31 13.92 3.90
N GLU A 81 -8.16 13.46 2.98
CA GLU A 81 -8.93 12.21 3.02
C GLU A 81 -8.10 10.96 2.71
N PHE A 82 -6.86 11.12 2.22
CA PHE A 82 -6.02 10.04 1.75
C PHE A 82 -4.92 9.68 2.77
N PHE A 83 -4.87 8.40 3.14
CA PHE A 83 -3.92 7.87 4.13
C PHE A 83 -3.03 6.81 3.53
N THR A 84 -1.80 7.19 3.17
CA THR A 84 -0.79 6.29 2.58
C THR A 84 -0.60 5.02 3.42
N CYS A 85 -0.56 3.88 2.74
CA CYS A 85 -0.35 2.55 3.31
C CYS A 85 0.77 1.77 2.59
N LEU A 86 1.01 2.06 1.31
CA LEU A 86 1.97 1.36 0.48
C LEU A 86 2.67 2.34 -0.44
N HIS A 87 3.94 2.09 -0.73
CA HIS A 87 4.71 2.86 -1.71
C HIS A 87 5.27 1.93 -2.79
N GLY A 88 5.17 2.36 -4.05
CA GLY A 88 5.75 1.69 -5.22
C GLY A 88 7.19 2.13 -5.46
N ASP A 89 7.83 1.59 -6.48
CA ASP A 89 9.22 1.90 -6.82
C ASP A 89 9.39 2.97 -7.92
N CYS A 90 8.30 3.39 -8.56
CA CYS A 90 8.33 4.26 -9.74
C CYS A 90 7.43 5.48 -9.57
N ASP A 91 7.95 6.66 -9.94
CA ASP A 91 7.25 7.93 -10.08
C ASP A 91 6.37 8.37 -8.89
N GLY A 92 6.77 7.94 -7.70
CA GLY A 92 6.03 8.21 -6.48
C GLY A 92 4.64 7.59 -6.48
N LEU A 93 4.44 6.48 -7.20
CA LEU A 93 3.24 5.65 -7.09
C LEU A 93 3.08 5.21 -5.64
N HIS A 94 1.89 5.40 -5.11
CA HIS A 94 1.59 4.95 -3.76
C HIS A 94 0.10 4.64 -3.65
N TRP A 95 -0.25 3.85 -2.63
CA TRP A 95 -1.62 3.47 -2.34
C TRP A 95 -1.97 3.85 -0.91
N GLY A 96 -3.21 4.24 -0.72
CA GLY A 96 -3.71 4.68 0.57
C GLY A 96 -5.20 4.42 0.73
N LEU A 97 -5.67 4.52 1.96
CA LEU A 97 -7.08 4.42 2.29
C LEU A 97 -7.76 5.77 2.03
N LEU A 98 -8.98 5.73 1.50
CA LEU A 98 -9.80 6.92 1.25
C LEU A 98 -10.90 7.07 2.29
N LEU A 99 -10.92 8.23 2.95
CA LEU A 99 -11.91 8.62 3.96
C LEU A 99 -12.79 9.76 3.44
N ASP A 100 -13.87 9.43 2.74
CA ASP A 100 -14.79 10.44 2.22
C ASP A 100 -15.54 11.19 3.34
N ASN A 101 -15.97 10.46 4.38
CA ASN A 101 -16.70 11.02 5.51
C ASN A 101 -16.28 10.30 6.82
N PRO A 102 -15.64 11.01 7.77
CA PRO A 102 -15.22 10.44 9.06
C PRO A 102 -16.34 9.75 9.85
N SER A 103 -17.59 10.19 9.69
CA SER A 103 -18.75 9.58 10.38
C SER A 103 -19.24 8.27 9.75
N VAL A 104 -18.87 7.99 8.50
CA VAL A 104 -19.23 6.77 7.76
C VAL A 104 -18.08 5.76 7.76
N GLY A 105 -16.84 6.25 7.86
CA GLY A 105 -15.63 5.46 7.79
C GLY A 105 -15.04 5.41 6.38
N PHE A 106 -14.04 4.56 6.19
CA PHE A 106 -13.27 4.49 4.95
C PHE A 106 -14.08 3.85 3.82
N ARG A 107 -14.05 4.47 2.64
CA ARG A 107 -14.76 4.00 1.44
C ARG A 107 -14.05 2.85 0.74
N GLY A 108 -12.73 2.79 0.88
CA GLY A 108 -11.88 1.84 0.16
C GLY A 108 -10.44 2.30 0.12
N ALA A 109 -9.79 2.10 -1.03
CA ALA A 109 -8.42 2.55 -1.26
C ALA A 109 -8.32 3.32 -2.58
N ALA A 110 -7.22 4.04 -2.77
CA ALA A 110 -6.86 4.62 -4.05
C ALA A 110 -5.36 4.52 -4.29
N SER A 111 -4.98 4.75 -5.55
CA SER A 111 -3.61 4.98 -5.97
C SER A 111 -3.51 6.13 -6.95
N TYR A 112 -2.39 6.81 -6.89
CA TYR A 112 -1.98 7.77 -7.91
C TYR A 112 -0.47 7.96 -7.80
N TYR A 113 0.08 8.60 -8.82
CA TYR A 113 1.48 8.96 -8.90
C TYR A 113 1.63 10.37 -8.34
N ASN A 114 2.54 10.58 -7.38
CA ASN A 114 2.76 11.92 -6.85
C ASN A 114 3.24 12.91 -7.94
N ASN A 115 3.91 12.41 -8.97
CA ASN A 115 4.51 13.23 -10.03
C ASN A 115 3.65 13.37 -11.30
N ASP A 116 2.68 12.47 -11.54
CA ASP A 116 1.77 12.55 -12.68
C ASP A 116 0.41 13.07 -12.23
N GLY A 117 -0.04 14.17 -12.83
CA GLY A 117 -1.07 15.04 -12.26
C GLY A 117 -2.50 14.51 -12.21
N ASP A 118 -2.85 13.49 -13.00
CA ASP A 118 -4.22 13.51 -13.55
C ASP A 118 -5.08 12.27 -13.28
N GLU A 119 -4.56 11.16 -12.75
CA GLU A 119 -5.36 9.94 -12.57
C GLU A 119 -5.27 9.33 -11.17
N ILE A 120 -6.37 9.45 -10.42
CA ILE A 120 -6.63 8.66 -9.21
C ILE A 120 -7.39 7.40 -9.62
N THR A 121 -6.81 6.23 -9.32
CA THR A 121 -7.50 4.94 -9.43
C THR A 121 -8.13 4.59 -8.09
N VAL A 122 -9.42 4.29 -8.05
CA VAL A 122 -10.16 3.94 -6.83
C VAL A 122 -10.44 2.44 -6.78
N TYR A 123 -10.33 1.87 -5.59
CA TYR A 123 -10.49 0.45 -5.30
C TYR A 123 -11.47 0.24 -4.14
N SER A 124 -12.15 -0.91 -4.12
CA SER A 124 -13.07 -1.26 -3.03
C SER A 124 -12.34 -1.54 -1.70
N SER A 125 -11.07 -1.91 -1.75
CA SER A 125 -10.22 -2.18 -0.59
C SER A 125 -8.73 -2.08 -0.93
N ILE A 126 -7.88 -2.07 0.10
CA ILE A 126 -6.43 -2.17 -0.08
C ILE A 126 -6.01 -3.52 -0.72
N PHE A 127 -6.78 -4.59 -0.49
CA PHE A 127 -6.53 -5.89 -1.11
C PHE A 127 -6.81 -5.86 -2.61
N SER A 128 -7.93 -5.26 -3.05
CA SER A 128 -8.20 -5.10 -4.48
C SER A 128 -7.14 -4.26 -5.19
N ALA A 129 -6.56 -3.28 -4.50
CA ALA A 129 -5.46 -2.49 -5.03
C ALA A 129 -4.18 -3.32 -5.20
N LEU A 130 -3.87 -4.18 -4.24
CA LEU A 130 -2.74 -5.12 -4.34
C LEU A 130 -2.95 -6.16 -5.44
N ILE A 131 -4.17 -6.70 -5.58
CA ILE A 131 -4.52 -7.65 -6.65
C ILE A 131 -4.31 -7.00 -8.03
N ASP A 132 -4.83 -5.79 -8.24
CA ASP A 132 -4.61 -5.03 -9.48
C ASP A 132 -3.11 -4.81 -9.76
N ARG A 133 -2.31 -4.52 -8.72
CA ARG A 133 -0.86 -4.37 -8.87
C ARG A 133 -0.18 -5.69 -9.25
N CYS A 134 -0.58 -6.81 -8.64
CA CYS A 134 -0.09 -8.14 -9.00
C CYS A 134 -0.42 -8.46 -10.47
N GLU A 135 -1.65 -8.22 -10.91
CA GLU A 135 -2.09 -8.46 -12.29
C GLU A 135 -1.32 -7.60 -13.30
N LYS A 136 -1.13 -6.30 -13.01
CA LYS A 136 -0.30 -5.40 -13.83
C LYS A 136 1.14 -5.90 -13.92
N SER A 137 1.71 -6.36 -12.81
CA SER A 137 3.08 -6.89 -12.77
C SER A 137 3.21 -8.17 -13.59
N LEU A 138 2.24 -9.09 -13.47
CA LEU A 138 2.20 -10.32 -14.26
C LEU A 138 2.07 -10.03 -15.75
N ASN A 139 1.20 -9.10 -16.15
CA ASN A 139 1.02 -8.71 -17.54
C ASN A 139 2.31 -8.16 -18.17
N ILE A 140 3.09 -7.37 -17.42
CA ILE A 140 4.41 -6.89 -17.87
C ILE A 140 5.35 -8.06 -18.14
N VAL A 141 5.45 -9.01 -17.20
CA VAL A 141 6.32 -10.19 -17.36
C VAL A 141 5.89 -11.03 -18.56
N MET A 142 4.59 -11.29 -18.72
CA MET A 142 4.06 -12.07 -19.84
C MET A 142 4.33 -11.39 -21.19
N ASN A 143 4.18 -10.07 -21.28
CA ASN A 143 4.49 -9.31 -22.49
C ASN A 143 5.98 -9.41 -22.86
N VAL A 144 6.87 -9.30 -21.86
CA VAL A 144 8.32 -9.44 -22.07
C VAL A 144 8.68 -10.87 -22.54
N LEU A 145 8.08 -11.90 -21.95
CA LEU A 145 8.28 -13.29 -22.37
C LEU A 145 7.86 -13.53 -23.82
N GLN A 146 6.73 -12.96 -24.25
CA GLN A 146 6.27 -13.04 -25.64
C GLN A 146 7.25 -12.37 -26.61
N ILE A 147 7.85 -11.24 -26.23
CA ILE A 147 8.88 -10.57 -27.04
C ILE A 147 10.10 -11.50 -27.21
N PHE A 148 10.60 -12.09 -26.13
CA PHE A 148 11.74 -13.01 -26.20
C PHE A 148 11.46 -14.26 -27.05
N GLN A 149 10.25 -14.83 -26.96
CA GLN A 149 9.84 -15.95 -27.80
C GLN A 149 9.85 -15.58 -29.30
N ARG A 150 9.33 -14.39 -29.66
CA ARG A 150 9.36 -13.90 -31.04
C ARG A 150 10.79 -13.63 -31.54
N MET A 151 11.68 -13.13 -30.69
CA MET A 151 13.09 -12.92 -31.04
C MET A 151 13.82 -14.24 -31.29
N ARG A 152 13.59 -15.27 -30.45
CA ARG A 152 14.21 -16.59 -30.60
C ARG A 152 13.85 -17.23 -31.95
N MET A 153 12.61 -17.09 -32.43
CA MET A 153 12.22 -17.62 -33.75
C MET A 153 12.94 -16.94 -34.91
N LYS A 154 13.35 -15.66 -34.79
CA LYS A 154 14.07 -14.93 -35.84
C LYS A 154 15.56 -15.27 -35.93
N ILE A 155 16.16 -15.86 -34.89
CA ILE A 155 17.59 -16.20 -34.84
C ILE A 155 17.86 -17.62 -35.39
N ILE A 156 16.82 -18.46 -35.45
CA ILE A 156 16.91 -19.86 -35.89
C ILE A 156 16.50 -20.01 -37.39
N MET A 157 16.06 -18.93 -38.03
CA MET A 157 15.80 -18.84 -39.48
C MET A 157 16.96 -18.17 -40.19
#